data_AF-A0A1B9GA48-F1
#
_entry.id   AF-A0A1B9GA48-F1
#
_cell.length_a   1.000
_cell.length_b   1.000
_cell.length_c   1.000
_cell.angle_alpha   90.00
_cell.angle_beta   90.00
_cell.angle_gamma   90.00
#
_symmetry.space_group_name_H-M   'P 1'
#
loop_
_entity.id
_entity.type
_entity.pdbx_description
1 polymer ?
#
loop_
_entity_poly.entity_id
_entity_poly.type
_entity_poly.pdbx_seq_one_letter_code
_entity_poly.pdbx_strand_id
1 'polypeptide(L)'
;MFLHQSKSKATPLTIVIKLGTSSIVSPEYPFLPHLQLLSSIVETVVNLRAQGHRVVLVSSGAIGVGLRRMDLRGRGKGLSQKQALAAIGQGRLIALWDNLFSQLDQPIAQILLTRMDISDRTRYLNAQNTFSELLQMGVVPIVNENDTVSVTEIKFGDNDTLSAISSAIVHADYLFLLTDVECLYTDNPRNNPDAKPVRVVRDIEKVKQQVSTSTLGTSLGTGGMSTKLIAAELATAAGTTTVIMHSGNVQDIFSVIQHGAGPSRDVSETPHLEEGPLCTRFLRRETALKDRKWWIAHGLHSAGTITIDEGAYRAIQRKESGGRLLPAGVIKVQGPFASHQAVKLVVRRRKRDNSSNKAGTTITNPVSRNSIDESMNSSPTPASTSKLGENVYPSTLVSPALKHLTNAQPDTPQIQPILSLSSSVASLDPLSKSSPSSPAPAINAIAEKLNSVDLQTRQSHRNGAEEDDMDGWEEVEIGKGLAQYNSVEIDRIKGIKSAHIENVLGYSESEHVVDSITFL
;
A
#
# COMPACT_ATOMS: atom_id res chain seq x y z
N MET A 1 18.44 42.19 -2.57
CA MET A 1 18.46 41.97 -4.04
C MET A 1 18.78 40.50 -4.28
N PHE A 2 17.78 39.62 -4.14
CA PHE A 2 17.96 38.19 -4.39
C PHE A 2 17.79 37.93 -5.88
N LEU A 3 18.87 37.51 -6.52
CA LEU A 3 18.90 37.12 -7.93
C LEU A 3 17.84 36.02 -8.17
N HIS A 4 16.84 36.37 -8.97
CA HIS A 4 15.92 35.44 -9.61
C HIS A 4 16.73 34.54 -10.56
N GLN A 5 17.30 33.46 -10.04
CA GLN A 5 17.63 32.34 -10.90
C GLN A 5 16.31 31.72 -11.34
N SER A 6 16.05 31.84 -12.65
CA SER A 6 15.04 31.08 -13.38
C SER A 6 15.30 29.58 -13.20
N LYS A 7 14.88 29.01 -12.07
CA LYS A 7 14.73 27.56 -11.92
C LYS A 7 13.57 27.17 -12.83
N SER A 8 13.87 26.45 -13.91
CA SER A 8 12.90 25.60 -14.61
C SER A 8 12.09 24.88 -13.54
N LYS A 9 10.81 25.25 -13.33
CA LYS A 9 9.96 24.60 -12.34
C LYS A 9 9.85 23.13 -12.77
N ALA A 10 10.45 22.24 -11.98
CA ALA A 10 10.28 20.81 -12.18
C ALA A 10 8.78 20.50 -12.19
N THR A 11 8.37 19.57 -13.05
CA THR A 11 6.97 19.11 -13.08
C THR A 11 6.53 18.70 -11.67
N PRO A 12 5.41 19.25 -11.16
CA PRO A 12 4.87 18.86 -9.87
C PRO A 12 4.67 17.34 -9.79
N LEU A 13 5.04 16.76 -8.67
CA LEU A 13 4.91 15.33 -8.39
C LEU A 13 4.05 15.13 -7.16
N THR A 14 3.37 14.00 -7.06
CA THR A 14 2.75 13.50 -5.83
C THR A 14 3.64 12.45 -5.19
N ILE A 15 3.96 12.66 -3.92
CA ILE A 15 4.94 11.86 -3.18
C ILE A 15 4.28 11.35 -1.89
N VAL A 16 4.33 10.04 -1.67
CA VAL A 16 3.96 9.43 -0.39
C VAL A 16 5.24 9.04 0.34
N ILE A 17 5.35 9.40 1.62
CA ILE A 17 6.48 9.02 2.47
C ILE A 17 5.93 8.25 3.66
N LYS A 18 6.37 7.01 3.82
CA LYS A 18 5.96 6.14 4.92
C LYS A 18 7.06 6.02 5.96
N LEU A 19 6.67 6.09 7.23
CA LEU A 19 7.55 5.92 8.38
C LEU A 19 7.09 4.74 9.23
N GLY A 20 8.02 3.83 9.53
CA GLY A 20 7.78 2.74 10.48
C GLY A 20 7.86 3.21 11.93
N THR A 21 7.30 2.41 12.86
CA THR A 21 7.30 2.73 14.30
C THR A 21 8.71 3.01 14.83
N SER A 22 9.72 2.26 14.40
CA SER A 22 11.12 2.44 14.77
C SER A 22 11.76 3.75 14.29
N SER A 23 11.18 4.39 13.27
CA SER A 23 11.60 5.72 12.83
C SER A 23 10.89 6.84 13.62
N ILE A 24 9.77 6.53 14.28
CA ILE A 24 8.99 7.52 15.04
C ILE A 24 9.43 7.56 16.50
N VAL A 25 9.53 6.39 17.13
CA VAL A 25 9.92 6.21 18.54
C VAL A 25 10.97 5.14 18.69
N SER A 26 11.82 5.32 19.72
CA SER A 26 12.78 4.31 20.15
C SER A 26 12.08 2.98 20.39
N PRO A 27 12.67 1.86 19.96
CA PRO A 27 12.12 0.55 20.25
C PRO A 27 12.21 0.20 21.75
N GLU A 28 13.06 0.89 22.50
CA GLU A 28 13.29 0.60 23.91
C GLU A 28 12.52 1.57 24.79
N TYR A 29 12.02 1.06 25.92
CA TYR A 29 11.47 1.90 26.98
C TYR A 29 12.51 2.97 27.37
N PRO A 30 12.14 4.26 27.45
CA PRO A 30 10.77 4.80 27.59
C PRO A 30 10.12 5.26 26.26
N PHE A 31 10.46 4.63 25.13
CA PHE A 31 9.88 4.87 23.79
C PHE A 31 9.94 6.35 23.37
N LEU A 32 11.12 6.95 23.50
CA LEU A 32 11.33 8.36 23.18
C LEU A 32 11.16 8.62 21.67
N PRO A 33 10.47 9.69 21.22
CA PRO A 33 10.38 10.02 19.81
C PRO A 33 11.75 10.48 19.31
N HIS A 34 12.06 10.11 18.08
CA HIS A 34 13.28 10.52 17.40
C HIS A 34 13.14 11.93 16.85
N LEU A 35 13.07 12.94 17.73
CA LEU A 35 12.79 14.33 17.34
C LEU A 35 13.70 14.85 16.22
N GLN A 36 14.99 14.53 16.24
CA GLN A 36 15.92 14.91 15.17
C GLN A 36 15.48 14.38 13.80
N LEU A 37 15.11 13.10 13.72
CA LEU A 37 14.65 12.47 12.48
C LEU A 37 13.30 13.05 12.06
N LEU A 38 12.36 13.19 13.00
CA LEU A 38 11.03 13.77 12.73
C LEU A 38 11.13 15.21 12.20
N SER A 39 11.98 16.05 12.79
CA SER A 39 12.24 17.41 12.29
C SER A 39 12.85 17.39 10.89
N SER A 40 13.84 16.52 10.63
CA SER A 40 14.44 16.39 9.29
C SER A 40 13.41 15.96 8.23
N ILE A 41 12.46 15.09 8.60
CA ILE A 41 11.34 14.72 7.73
C ILE A 41 10.44 15.93 7.46
N VAL A 42 10.07 16.69 8.49
CA VAL A 42 9.25 17.91 8.33
C VAL A 42 9.93 18.90 7.39
N GLU A 43 11.21 19.19 7.59
CA GLU A 43 11.99 20.07 6.73
C GLU A 43 12.04 19.55 5.28
N THR A 44 12.22 18.24 5.08
CA THR A 44 12.19 17.61 3.75
C THR A 44 10.84 17.81 3.08
N VAL A 45 9.75 17.55 3.81
CA VAL A 45 8.37 17.68 3.29
C VAL A 45 8.08 19.13 2.90
N VAL A 46 8.43 20.09 3.76
CA VAL A 46 8.21 21.51 3.48
C VAL A 46 9.04 21.97 2.28
N ASN A 47 10.27 21.50 2.12
CA ASN A 47 11.09 21.82 0.95
C ASN A 47 10.54 21.19 -0.34
N LEU A 48 10.04 19.95 -0.30
CA LEU A 48 9.32 19.34 -1.43
C LEU A 48 8.07 20.15 -1.81
N ARG A 49 7.29 20.58 -0.82
CA ARG A 49 6.12 21.46 -1.01
C ARG A 49 6.51 22.79 -1.64
N ALA A 50 7.60 23.42 -1.18
CA ALA A 50 8.12 24.66 -1.74
C ALA A 50 8.57 24.52 -3.20
N GLN A 51 8.99 23.33 -3.62
CA GLN A 51 9.30 22.99 -5.02
C GLN A 51 8.03 22.71 -5.87
N GLY A 52 6.84 22.77 -5.28
CA GLY A 52 5.55 22.57 -5.94
C GLY A 52 5.05 21.12 -5.91
N HIS A 53 5.73 20.20 -5.21
CA HIS A 53 5.27 18.83 -5.06
C HIS A 53 4.12 18.73 -4.05
N ARG A 54 3.30 17.70 -4.19
CA ARG A 54 2.24 17.30 -3.26
C ARG A 54 2.77 16.16 -2.41
N VAL A 55 2.63 16.24 -1.08
CA VAL A 55 3.22 15.24 -0.17
C VAL A 55 2.17 14.70 0.79
N VAL A 56 2.15 13.38 0.96
CA VAL A 56 1.35 12.65 1.96
C VAL A 56 2.31 11.89 2.86
N LEU A 57 2.12 11.98 4.18
CA LEU A 57 2.86 11.15 5.14
C LEU A 57 2.00 9.99 5.61
N VAL A 58 2.58 8.80 5.68
CA VAL A 58 1.96 7.62 6.30
C VAL A 58 2.76 7.26 7.54
N SER A 59 2.21 7.54 8.72
CA SER A 59 2.94 7.41 9.99
C SER A 59 2.47 6.20 10.77
N SER A 60 3.39 5.34 11.18
CA SER A 60 3.14 4.39 12.29
C SER A 60 3.37 5.06 13.65
N GLY A 61 3.47 4.26 14.72
CA GLY A 61 3.95 4.72 16.02
C GLY A 61 2.88 5.02 17.06
N ALA A 62 1.59 4.98 16.72
CA ALA A 62 0.50 5.28 17.67
C ALA A 62 0.61 4.46 18.96
N ILE A 63 0.72 3.13 18.86
CA ILE A 63 0.88 2.26 20.05
C ILE A 63 2.14 2.61 20.84
N GLY A 64 3.28 2.88 20.19
CA GLY A 64 4.53 3.23 20.88
C GLY A 64 4.44 4.55 21.63
N VAL A 65 3.80 5.56 21.03
CA VAL A 65 3.48 6.83 21.69
C VAL A 65 2.50 6.63 22.85
N GLY A 66 1.52 5.74 22.68
CA GLY A 66 0.57 5.36 23.73
C GLY A 66 1.26 4.68 24.92
N LEU A 67 2.20 3.75 24.66
CA LEU A 67 3.01 3.11 25.68
C LEU A 67 3.81 4.11 26.50
N ARG A 68 4.51 5.03 25.83
CA ARG A 68 5.20 6.13 26.52
C ARG A 68 4.24 6.96 27.36
N ARG A 69 3.11 7.35 26.78
CA ARG A 69 2.14 8.22 27.46
C ARG A 69 1.58 7.59 28.74
N MET A 70 1.43 6.28 28.74
CA MET A 70 0.90 5.49 29.84
C MET A 70 1.98 4.91 30.76
N ASP A 71 3.26 5.20 30.50
CA ASP A 71 4.41 4.66 31.23
C ASP A 71 4.43 3.11 31.27
N LEU A 72 4.00 2.48 30.18
CA LEU A 72 3.91 1.02 30.07
C LEU A 72 5.10 0.45 29.30
N ARG A 73 5.68 -0.63 29.83
CA ARG A 73 6.80 -1.34 29.19
C ARG A 73 6.41 -2.24 28.03
N GLY A 74 5.12 -2.53 27.86
CA GLY A 74 4.66 -3.46 26.84
C GLY A 74 3.19 -3.26 26.47
N ARG A 75 2.89 -3.53 25.20
CA ARG A 75 1.55 -3.38 24.59
C ARG A 75 0.51 -4.41 25.04
N GLY A 76 0.91 -5.37 25.86
CA GLY A 76 0.11 -6.53 26.21
C GLY A 76 -0.24 -7.43 25.02
N LYS A 77 -1.05 -8.48 25.28
CA LYS A 77 -1.39 -9.50 24.27
C LYS A 77 -2.77 -9.28 23.63
N GLY A 78 -3.72 -8.72 24.39
CA GLY A 78 -5.11 -8.56 23.94
C GLY A 78 -5.28 -7.49 22.87
N LEU A 79 -6.20 -7.73 21.92
CA LEU A 79 -6.56 -6.78 20.87
C LEU A 79 -7.04 -5.46 21.47
N SER A 80 -8.02 -5.50 22.38
CA SER A 80 -8.61 -4.29 22.99
C SER A 80 -7.57 -3.42 23.70
N GLN A 81 -6.55 -4.03 24.31
CA GLN A 81 -5.46 -3.29 24.95
C GLN A 81 -4.60 -2.56 23.91
N LYS A 82 -4.29 -3.20 22.78
CA LYS A 82 -3.55 -2.56 21.68
C LYS A 82 -4.37 -1.42 21.06
N GLN A 83 -5.67 -1.63 20.86
CA GLN A 83 -6.57 -0.61 20.33
C GLN A 83 -6.68 0.60 21.27
N ALA A 84 -6.82 0.36 22.58
CA ALA A 84 -6.82 1.43 23.58
C ALA A 84 -5.49 2.22 23.58
N LEU A 85 -4.36 1.53 23.51
CA LEU A 85 -3.05 2.19 23.41
C LEU A 85 -2.87 2.98 22.11
N ALA A 86 -3.36 2.44 20.99
CA ALA A 86 -3.36 3.13 19.71
C ALA A 86 -4.22 4.39 19.77
N ALA A 87 -5.43 4.31 20.34
CA ALA A 87 -6.31 5.47 20.51
C ALA A 87 -5.66 6.58 21.37
N ILE A 88 -5.08 6.20 22.52
CA ILE A 88 -4.35 7.14 23.41
C ILE A 88 -3.17 7.77 22.67
N GLY A 89 -2.39 6.94 21.98
CA GLY A 89 -1.16 7.37 21.33
C GLY A 89 -1.41 8.14 20.03
N GLN A 90 -2.47 7.86 19.29
CA GLN A 90 -2.80 8.52 18.03
C GLN A 90 -3.05 10.01 18.24
N GLY A 91 -3.80 10.40 19.28
CA GLY A 91 -4.01 11.81 19.62
C GLY A 91 -2.70 12.54 19.96
N ARG A 92 -1.74 11.85 20.57
CA ARG A 92 -0.41 12.42 20.87
C ARG A 92 0.52 12.41 19.65
N LEU A 93 0.40 11.41 18.78
CA LEU A 93 1.18 11.31 17.55
C LEU A 93 0.81 12.43 16.57
N ILE A 94 -0.50 12.68 16.37
CA ILE A 94 -0.93 13.78 15.50
C ILE A 94 -0.53 15.13 16.08
N ALA A 95 -0.65 15.33 17.40
CA ALA A 95 -0.20 16.55 18.05
C ALA A 95 1.33 16.76 17.94
N LEU A 96 2.12 15.69 17.98
CA LEU A 96 3.57 15.77 17.75
C LEU A 96 3.87 16.23 16.32
N TRP A 97 3.21 15.65 15.31
CA TRP A 97 3.36 16.08 13.93
C TRP A 97 2.91 17.53 13.74
N ASP A 98 1.75 17.90 14.26
CA ASP A 98 1.18 19.26 14.16
C ASP A 98 2.13 20.30 14.76
N ASN A 99 2.68 20.03 15.95
CA ASN A 99 3.63 20.93 16.61
C ASN A 99 4.90 21.14 15.79
N LEU A 100 5.44 20.08 15.16
CA LEU A 100 6.66 20.16 14.35
C LEU A 100 6.40 20.89 13.03
N PHE A 101 5.32 20.57 12.32
CA PHE A 101 4.96 21.22 11.06
C PHE A 101 4.56 22.69 11.25
N SER A 102 3.91 23.02 12.37
CA SER A 102 3.53 24.39 12.71
C SER A 102 4.73 25.32 12.94
N GLN A 103 5.93 24.78 13.24
CA GLN A 103 7.14 25.62 13.30
C GLN A 103 7.53 26.22 11.93
N LEU A 104 6.97 25.67 10.85
CA LEU A 104 7.23 26.08 9.46
C LEU A 104 5.93 26.51 8.75
N ASP A 105 4.88 26.86 9.50
CA ASP A 105 3.58 27.31 8.99
C ASP A 105 2.91 26.35 7.97
N GLN A 106 3.22 25.06 8.04
CA GLN A 106 2.67 24.05 7.14
C GLN A 106 1.47 23.36 7.81
N PRO A 107 0.23 23.58 7.34
CA PRO A 107 -0.93 22.89 7.89
C PRO A 107 -0.89 21.40 7.56
N ILE A 108 -1.37 20.59 8.50
CA ILE A 108 -1.56 19.14 8.34
C ILE A 108 -3.03 18.75 8.49
N ALA A 109 -3.40 17.56 8.00
CA ALA A 109 -4.71 16.97 8.24
C ALA A 109 -4.57 15.50 8.64
N GLN A 110 -5.28 15.10 9.69
CA GLN A 110 -5.33 13.70 10.09
C GLN A 110 -6.26 12.91 9.18
N ILE A 111 -5.78 11.79 8.64
CA ILE A 111 -6.58 10.81 7.92
C ILE A 111 -6.43 9.45 8.59
N LEU A 112 -7.56 8.87 9.01
CA LEU A 112 -7.61 7.51 9.55
C LEU A 112 -8.42 6.63 8.60
N LEU A 113 -7.82 5.54 8.14
CA LEU A 113 -8.45 4.60 7.21
C LEU A 113 -8.36 3.19 7.75
N THR A 114 -9.26 2.34 7.30
CA THR A 114 -9.19 0.90 7.45
C THR A 114 -9.21 0.23 6.09
N ARG A 115 -8.86 -1.06 6.04
CA ARG A 115 -9.07 -1.86 4.83
C ARG A 115 -10.54 -1.87 4.36
N MET A 116 -11.50 -1.79 5.28
CA MET A 116 -12.93 -1.78 4.93
C MET A 116 -13.34 -0.49 4.20
N ASP A 117 -12.65 0.62 4.46
CA ASP A 117 -12.86 1.88 3.73
C ASP A 117 -12.35 1.78 2.29
N ILE A 118 -11.29 0.98 2.08
CA ILE A 118 -10.70 0.74 0.76
C ILE A 118 -11.52 -0.27 -0.05
N SER A 119 -12.07 -1.30 0.59
CA SER A 119 -12.82 -2.35 -0.11
C SER A 119 -14.21 -1.92 -0.56
N ASP A 120 -14.74 -0.81 -0.03
CA ASP A 120 -15.98 -0.23 -0.49
C ASP A 120 -15.70 0.89 -1.51
N ARG A 121 -16.33 0.80 -2.68
CA ARG A 121 -16.04 1.72 -3.79
C ARG A 121 -16.42 3.16 -3.44
N THR A 122 -17.52 3.35 -2.73
CA THR A 122 -18.02 4.68 -2.35
C THR A 122 -17.11 5.31 -1.31
N ARG A 123 -16.74 4.56 -0.26
CA ARG A 123 -15.77 5.00 0.75
C ARG A 123 -14.40 5.31 0.14
N TYR A 124 -13.93 4.48 -0.80
CA TYR A 124 -12.70 4.73 -1.55
C TYR A 124 -12.76 6.07 -2.32
N LEU A 125 -13.86 6.33 -3.04
CA LEU A 125 -14.04 7.59 -3.77
C LEU A 125 -14.12 8.80 -2.83
N ASN A 126 -14.79 8.67 -1.69
CA ASN A 126 -14.85 9.73 -0.69
C ASN A 126 -13.46 10.05 -0.11
N ALA A 127 -12.66 9.00 0.17
CA ALA A 127 -11.27 9.18 0.60
C ALA A 127 -10.46 9.90 -0.50
N GLN A 128 -10.55 9.45 -1.75
CA GLN A 128 -9.87 10.08 -2.89
C GLN A 128 -10.22 11.56 -3.05
N ASN A 129 -11.51 11.91 -2.98
CA ASN A 129 -11.97 13.30 -3.04
C ASN A 129 -11.39 14.14 -1.89
N THR A 130 -11.39 13.60 -0.67
CA THR A 130 -10.84 14.27 0.51
C THR A 130 -9.34 14.53 0.35
N PHE A 131 -8.57 13.52 -0.09
CA PHE A 131 -7.14 13.70 -0.38
C PHE A 131 -6.91 14.76 -1.46
N SER A 132 -7.68 14.71 -2.55
CA SER A 132 -7.56 15.69 -3.63
C SER A 132 -7.75 17.12 -3.13
N GLU A 133 -8.80 17.36 -2.34
CA GLU A 133 -9.10 18.67 -1.78
C GLU A 133 -8.00 19.14 -0.80
N LEU A 134 -7.57 18.27 0.13
CA LEU A 134 -6.48 18.58 1.07
C LEU A 134 -5.20 18.99 0.35
N LEU A 135 -4.81 18.25 -0.69
CA LEU A 135 -3.61 18.54 -1.46
C LEU A 135 -3.74 19.84 -2.28
N GLN A 136 -4.94 20.17 -2.77
CA GLN A 136 -5.24 21.44 -3.44
C GLN A 136 -5.17 22.63 -2.49
N MET A 137 -5.68 22.49 -1.27
CA MET A 137 -5.54 23.48 -0.18
C MET A 137 -4.10 23.62 0.32
N GLY A 138 -3.20 22.75 -0.13
CA GLY A 138 -1.79 22.75 0.23
C GLY A 138 -1.49 22.18 1.62
N VAL A 139 -2.45 21.46 2.19
CA VAL A 139 -2.32 20.74 3.45
C VAL A 139 -1.53 19.44 3.22
N VAL A 140 -0.72 19.02 4.20
CA VAL A 140 -0.03 17.72 4.19
C VAL A 140 -0.89 16.70 4.95
N PRO A 141 -1.48 15.69 4.27
CA PRO A 141 -2.23 14.64 4.95
C PRO A 141 -1.28 13.71 5.71
N ILE A 142 -1.62 13.43 6.98
CA ILE A 142 -0.95 12.45 7.84
C ILE A 142 -1.89 11.26 8.01
N VAL A 143 -1.58 10.18 7.29
CA VAL A 143 -2.38 8.95 7.23
C VAL A 143 -1.90 7.94 8.26
N ASN A 144 -2.84 7.31 8.96
CA ASN A 144 -2.58 6.11 9.76
C ASN A 144 -3.79 5.16 9.72
N GLU A 145 -3.59 3.91 10.13
CA GLU A 145 -4.68 2.95 10.30
C GLU A 145 -5.60 3.38 11.45
N ASN A 146 -6.91 3.20 11.29
CA ASN A 146 -7.87 3.39 12.38
C ASN A 146 -7.92 2.15 13.28
N ASP A 147 -6.89 1.99 14.12
CA ASP A 147 -6.71 0.82 15.01
C ASP A 147 -7.94 0.52 15.88
N THR A 148 -8.73 1.54 16.27
CA THR A 148 -9.89 1.39 17.16
C THR A 148 -10.96 0.47 16.57
N VAL A 149 -11.14 0.50 15.25
CA VAL A 149 -12.17 -0.26 14.53
C VAL A 149 -11.59 -1.31 13.59
N SER A 150 -10.25 -1.37 13.47
CA SER A 150 -9.55 -2.38 12.68
C SER A 150 -9.48 -3.71 13.43
N VAL A 151 -9.80 -4.81 12.74
CA VAL A 151 -9.75 -6.17 13.30
C VAL A 151 -8.45 -6.87 12.92
N THR A 152 -7.76 -7.49 13.89
CA THR A 152 -6.43 -8.09 13.71
C THR A 152 -6.36 -9.28 12.75
N GLU A 153 -7.48 -9.91 12.41
CA GLU A 153 -7.53 -11.18 11.67
C GLU A 153 -7.19 -11.03 10.18
N ILE A 154 -7.20 -9.79 9.67
CA ILE A 154 -6.80 -9.49 8.32
C ILE A 154 -5.29 -9.22 8.30
N LYS A 155 -4.49 -10.27 8.12
CA LYS A 155 -3.01 -10.31 8.14
C LYS A 155 -2.27 -9.47 7.07
N PHE A 156 -2.87 -8.37 6.59
CA PHE A 156 -2.24 -7.34 5.75
C PHE A 156 -2.13 -5.98 6.48
N GLY A 157 -2.42 -5.92 7.77
CA GLY A 157 -2.49 -4.70 8.60
C GLY A 157 -1.13 -4.12 9.01
N ASP A 158 -0.31 -3.73 8.03
CA ASP A 158 0.87 -2.92 8.27
C ASP A 158 0.84 -1.62 7.44
N ASN A 159 1.49 -0.57 7.95
CA ASN A 159 1.48 0.72 7.27
C ASN A 159 2.27 0.72 5.96
N ASP A 160 3.08 -0.32 5.66
CA ASP A 160 3.67 -0.49 4.34
C ASP A 160 2.55 -0.69 3.31
N THR A 161 1.62 -1.62 3.56
CA THR A 161 0.44 -1.85 2.70
C THR A 161 -0.47 -0.63 2.64
N LEU A 162 -0.76 0.02 3.78
CA LEU A 162 -1.56 1.24 3.81
C LEU A 162 -0.92 2.36 2.96
N SER A 163 0.40 2.46 2.94
CA SER A 163 1.10 3.47 2.14
C SER A 163 1.03 3.21 0.64
N ALA A 164 1.06 1.95 0.21
CA ALA A 164 0.83 1.58 -1.20
C ALA A 164 -0.62 1.83 -1.63
N ILE A 165 -1.58 1.62 -0.74
CA ILE A 165 -2.98 1.97 -1.02
C ILE A 165 -3.15 3.49 -1.08
N SER A 166 -2.54 4.21 -0.14
CA SER A 166 -2.56 5.69 -0.13
C SER A 166 -1.94 6.23 -1.41
N SER A 167 -0.82 5.67 -1.87
CA SER A 167 -0.17 6.05 -3.14
C SER A 167 -1.07 5.82 -4.34
N ALA A 168 -1.84 4.73 -4.38
CA ALA A 168 -2.83 4.49 -5.42
C ALA A 168 -3.99 5.49 -5.37
N ILE A 169 -4.54 5.79 -4.17
CA ILE A 169 -5.65 6.75 -4.00
C ILE A 169 -5.29 8.13 -4.54
N VAL A 170 -4.08 8.60 -4.22
CA VAL A 170 -3.62 9.96 -4.57
C VAL A 170 -2.89 10.04 -5.91
N HIS A 171 -2.83 8.94 -6.65
CA HIS A 171 -2.06 8.80 -7.90
C HIS A 171 -0.62 9.31 -7.73
N ALA A 172 0.08 8.74 -6.75
CA ALA A 172 1.44 9.14 -6.44
C ALA A 172 2.43 8.71 -7.53
N ASP A 173 3.37 9.59 -7.82
CA ASP A 173 4.53 9.31 -8.67
C ASP A 173 5.57 8.48 -7.89
N TYR A 174 5.74 8.79 -6.61
CA TYR A 174 6.68 8.11 -5.72
C TYR A 174 6.03 7.64 -4.41
N LEU A 175 6.45 6.45 -3.97
CA LEU A 175 6.27 5.96 -2.61
C LEU A 175 7.65 5.71 -1.99
N PHE A 176 7.99 6.45 -0.94
CA PHE A 176 9.20 6.23 -0.15
C PHE A 176 8.86 5.43 1.11
N LEU A 177 9.36 4.21 1.19
CA LEU A 177 9.33 3.36 2.38
C LEU A 177 10.60 3.63 3.20
N LEU A 178 10.51 4.57 4.15
CA LEU A 178 11.62 4.88 5.06
C LEU A 178 11.71 3.82 6.17
N THR A 179 12.87 3.20 6.29
CA THR A 179 13.09 2.04 7.18
C THR A 179 14.42 2.16 7.92
N ASP A 180 14.71 1.19 8.79
CA ASP A 180 15.96 1.00 9.55
C ASP A 180 17.04 0.21 8.78
N VAL A 181 16.81 -0.05 7.49
CA VAL A 181 17.77 -0.68 6.58
C VAL A 181 18.00 0.21 5.35
N GLU A 182 19.18 0.11 4.74
CA GLU A 182 19.59 1.00 3.65
C GLU A 182 18.90 0.68 2.33
N CYS A 183 18.76 -0.61 2.04
CA CYS A 183 18.15 -1.12 0.82
C CYS A 183 17.79 -2.61 1.00
N LEU A 184 17.21 -3.20 -0.03
CA LEU A 184 17.07 -4.65 -0.18
C LEU A 184 18.44 -5.25 -0.53
N TYR A 185 18.76 -6.41 0.05
CA TYR A 185 19.97 -7.17 -0.27
C TYR A 185 19.59 -8.52 -0.87
N THR A 186 20.51 -9.12 -1.64
CA THR A 186 20.35 -10.48 -2.19
C THR A 186 20.24 -11.54 -1.09
N ASP A 187 20.84 -11.30 0.07
CA ASP A 187 20.73 -12.11 1.27
C ASP A 187 20.91 -11.23 2.52
N ASN A 188 20.80 -11.78 3.73
CA ASN A 188 20.96 -10.99 4.96
C ASN A 188 22.42 -10.57 5.17
N PRO A 189 22.77 -9.26 5.03
CA PRO A 189 24.16 -8.81 5.09
C PRO A 189 24.79 -8.92 6.48
N ARG A 190 23.98 -9.12 7.54
CA ARG A 190 24.50 -9.37 8.90
C ARG A 190 25.09 -10.77 9.03
N ASN A 191 24.61 -11.72 8.23
CA ASN A 191 24.97 -13.13 8.33
C ASN A 191 25.74 -13.63 7.09
N ASN A 192 25.59 -12.95 5.96
CA ASN A 192 26.23 -13.28 4.69
C ASN A 192 27.04 -12.08 4.17
N PRO A 193 28.39 -12.09 4.30
CA PRO A 193 29.26 -11.02 3.79
C PRO A 193 29.18 -10.82 2.26
N ASP A 194 28.74 -11.84 1.50
CA ASP A 194 28.59 -11.76 0.05
C ASP A 194 27.25 -11.16 -0.39
N ALA A 195 26.39 -10.76 0.56
CA ALA A 195 25.12 -10.11 0.27
C ALA A 195 25.34 -8.78 -0.45
N LYS A 196 24.75 -8.63 -1.65
CA LYS A 196 24.89 -7.43 -2.47
C LYS A 196 23.62 -6.58 -2.41
N PRO A 197 23.74 -5.24 -2.45
CA PRO A 197 22.59 -4.35 -2.49
C PRO A 197 21.84 -4.51 -3.83
N VAL A 198 20.53 -4.65 -3.76
CA VAL A 198 19.63 -4.64 -4.91
C VAL A 198 19.21 -3.20 -5.17
N ARG A 199 19.78 -2.58 -6.21
CA ARG A 199 19.60 -1.14 -6.50
C ARG A 199 18.32 -0.84 -7.27
N VAL A 200 17.99 -1.67 -8.25
CA VAL A 200 16.87 -1.47 -9.16
C VAL A 200 16.10 -2.78 -9.34
N VAL A 201 14.78 -2.72 -9.24
CA VAL A 201 13.86 -3.84 -9.42
C VAL A 201 12.87 -3.48 -10.52
N ARG A 202 12.97 -4.18 -11.65
CA ARG A 202 12.04 -4.05 -12.79
C ARG A 202 10.90 -5.07 -12.72
N ASP A 203 11.20 -6.22 -12.14
CA ASP A 203 10.29 -7.35 -12.01
C ASP A 203 10.36 -7.86 -10.57
N ILE A 204 9.28 -7.63 -9.83
CA ILE A 204 9.22 -7.96 -8.41
C ILE A 204 9.15 -9.46 -8.15
N GLU A 205 8.58 -10.23 -9.09
CA GLU A 205 8.45 -11.68 -8.93
C GLU A 205 9.81 -12.37 -9.00
N LYS A 206 10.70 -11.90 -9.89
CA LYS A 206 12.09 -12.36 -9.92
C LYS A 206 12.82 -12.09 -8.61
N VAL A 207 12.59 -10.91 -8.01
CA VAL A 207 13.23 -10.54 -6.75
C VAL A 207 12.70 -11.35 -5.58
N LYS A 208 11.39 -11.62 -5.51
CA LYS A 208 10.81 -12.48 -4.47
C LYS A 208 11.39 -13.90 -4.47
N GLN A 209 11.75 -14.43 -5.64
CA GLN A 209 12.39 -15.75 -5.77
C GLN A 209 13.86 -15.74 -5.33
N GLN A 210 14.51 -14.58 -5.33
CA GLN A 210 15.94 -14.43 -5.05
C GLN A 210 16.23 -13.97 -3.63
N VAL A 211 15.27 -13.32 -2.94
CA VAL A 211 15.49 -12.72 -1.63
C VAL A 211 14.92 -13.57 -0.50
N SER A 212 15.79 -13.94 0.44
CA SER A 212 15.41 -14.59 1.70
C SER A 212 14.59 -13.65 2.59
N THR A 213 13.27 -13.78 2.60
CA THR A 213 12.36 -12.95 3.43
C THR A 213 12.24 -13.43 4.89
N SER A 214 12.90 -14.53 5.26
CA SER A 214 12.65 -15.31 6.48
C SER A 214 13.33 -14.80 7.76
N THR A 215 14.21 -13.80 7.71
CA THR A 215 15.05 -13.42 8.89
C THR A 215 15.00 -11.96 9.33
N LEU A 216 13.97 -11.19 8.98
CA LEU A 216 13.89 -9.76 9.31
C LEU A 216 12.64 -9.40 10.11
N GLY A 217 12.74 -9.39 11.44
CA GLY A 217 11.74 -8.83 12.34
C GLY A 217 12.38 -8.25 13.61
N THR A 218 12.22 -6.95 13.85
CA THR A 218 12.48 -6.33 15.16
C THR A 218 11.21 -6.45 16.03
N SER A 219 11.37 -6.49 17.36
CA SER A 219 10.29 -6.82 18.30
C SER A 219 9.09 -5.84 18.33
N LEU A 220 9.22 -4.66 17.69
CA LEU A 220 8.21 -3.59 17.70
C LEU A 220 7.66 -3.19 16.33
N GLY A 221 8.28 -3.64 15.24
CA GLY A 221 7.74 -3.48 13.90
C GLY A 221 6.85 -4.68 13.53
N THR A 222 5.64 -4.43 13.02
CA THR A 222 4.79 -5.51 12.45
C THR A 222 5.17 -5.85 11.00
N GLY A 223 5.92 -4.96 10.31
CA GLY A 223 6.25 -5.08 8.88
C GLY A 223 7.73 -5.39 8.63
N GLY A 224 8.01 -6.61 8.20
CA GLY A 224 9.34 -7.06 7.78
C GLY A 224 9.68 -6.65 6.34
N MET A 225 10.65 -7.33 5.72
CA MET A 225 10.95 -7.10 4.28
C MET A 225 9.83 -7.63 3.38
N SER A 226 9.16 -8.70 3.79
CA SER A 226 7.99 -9.27 3.09
C SER A 226 6.90 -8.23 2.81
N THR A 227 6.52 -7.44 3.82
CA THR A 227 5.44 -6.45 3.66
C THR A 227 5.85 -5.27 2.78
N LYS A 228 7.14 -4.91 2.75
CA LYS A 228 7.69 -3.89 1.84
C LYS A 228 7.66 -4.36 0.39
N LEU A 229 7.94 -5.64 0.13
CA LEU A 229 7.80 -6.22 -1.20
C LEU A 229 6.33 -6.25 -1.64
N ILE A 230 5.40 -6.59 -0.74
CA ILE A 230 3.96 -6.50 -1.02
C ILE A 230 3.55 -5.05 -1.32
N ALA A 231 3.99 -4.08 -0.51
CA ALA A 231 3.71 -2.67 -0.74
C ALA A 231 4.27 -2.18 -2.09
N ALA A 232 5.49 -2.55 -2.43
CA ALA A 232 6.11 -2.22 -3.71
C ALA A 232 5.35 -2.85 -4.89
N GLU A 233 4.87 -4.09 -4.76
CA GLU A 233 4.03 -4.73 -5.78
C GLU A 233 2.75 -3.94 -6.02
N LEU A 234 2.03 -3.62 -4.93
CA LEU A 234 0.78 -2.88 -4.96
C LEU A 234 0.95 -1.48 -5.58
N ALA A 235 1.97 -0.75 -5.16
CA ALA A 235 2.24 0.61 -5.62
C ALA A 235 2.72 0.62 -7.08
N THR A 236 3.63 -0.28 -7.48
CA THR A 236 4.10 -0.36 -8.88
C THR A 236 3.00 -0.77 -9.84
N ALA A 237 2.06 -1.61 -9.41
CA ALA A 237 0.85 -1.94 -10.18
C ALA A 237 -0.08 -0.73 -10.38
N ALA A 238 -0.08 0.24 -9.45
CA ALA A 238 -0.79 1.52 -9.58
C ALA A 238 -0.04 2.55 -10.43
N GLY A 239 1.16 2.23 -10.92
CA GLY A 239 2.01 3.17 -11.66
C GLY A 239 2.95 4.01 -10.79
N THR A 240 3.07 3.71 -9.49
CA THR A 240 3.94 4.43 -8.56
C THR A 240 5.34 3.81 -8.50
N THR A 241 6.39 4.62 -8.66
CA THR A 241 7.76 4.17 -8.39
C THR A 241 7.97 4.06 -6.88
N THR A 242 8.36 2.89 -6.37
CA THR A 242 8.54 2.66 -4.93
C THR A 242 10.01 2.60 -4.56
N VAL A 243 10.40 3.24 -3.47
CA VAL A 243 11.79 3.34 -3.02
C VAL A 243 11.89 2.87 -1.58
N ILE A 244 12.75 1.88 -1.32
CA ILE A 244 13.16 1.51 0.04
C ILE A 244 14.48 2.21 0.34
N MET A 245 14.54 2.98 1.42
CA MET A 245 15.75 3.67 1.86
C MET A 245 15.81 3.85 3.37
N HIS A 246 17.01 4.11 3.90
CA HIS A 246 17.20 4.37 5.32
C HIS A 246 16.56 5.70 5.73
N SER A 247 15.81 5.69 6.82
CA SER A 247 15.10 6.86 7.34
C SER A 247 16.03 8.02 7.73
N GLY A 248 17.23 7.73 8.24
CA GLY A 248 18.25 8.73 8.55
C GLY A 248 18.73 9.54 7.34
N ASN A 249 18.48 9.06 6.13
CA ASN A 249 18.94 9.67 4.88
C ASN A 249 17.78 10.37 4.14
N VAL A 250 16.73 10.81 4.84
CA VAL A 250 15.51 11.38 4.22
C VAL A 250 15.77 12.50 3.19
N GLN A 251 16.83 13.28 3.35
CA GLN A 251 17.23 14.33 2.39
C GLN A 251 17.65 13.76 1.02
N ASP A 252 18.07 12.50 0.95
CA ASP A 252 18.42 11.83 -0.30
C ASP A 252 17.22 11.66 -1.24
N ILE A 253 15.98 11.86 -0.75
CA ILE A 253 14.76 11.88 -1.58
C ILE A 253 14.91 12.84 -2.76
N PHE A 254 15.50 14.02 -2.57
CA PHE A 254 15.71 14.98 -3.67
C PHE A 254 16.59 14.39 -4.77
N SER A 255 17.69 13.74 -4.39
CA SER A 255 18.60 13.08 -5.34
C SER A 255 17.94 11.88 -6.02
N VAL A 256 17.15 11.10 -5.27
CA VAL A 256 16.39 9.97 -5.83
C VAL A 256 15.38 10.43 -6.88
N ILE A 257 14.69 11.54 -6.65
CA ILE A 257 13.73 12.12 -7.61
C ILE A 257 14.48 12.67 -8.83
N GLN A 258 15.55 13.43 -8.62
CA GLN A 258 16.33 14.06 -9.69
C GLN A 258 16.91 13.03 -10.69
N HIS A 259 17.43 11.92 -10.17
CA HIS A 259 18.08 10.86 -10.95
C HIS A 259 17.14 9.67 -11.23
N GLY A 260 15.89 9.74 -10.79
CA GLY A 260 14.93 8.64 -10.89
C GLY A 260 14.13 8.63 -12.18
N ALA A 261 13.48 7.49 -12.43
CA ALA A 261 12.40 7.38 -13.40
C ALA A 261 11.12 8.00 -12.80
N GLY A 262 10.86 9.26 -13.12
CA GLY A 262 9.57 9.91 -12.88
C GLY A 262 8.52 9.50 -13.92
N PRO A 263 7.27 10.02 -13.84
CA PRO A 263 6.23 9.74 -14.84
C PRO A 263 6.65 10.10 -16.28
N SER A 264 7.55 11.07 -16.44
CA SER A 264 7.95 11.65 -17.73
C SER A 264 9.25 11.08 -18.34
N ARG A 265 9.87 10.06 -17.72
CA ARG A 265 11.10 9.44 -18.26
C ARG A 265 10.83 7.96 -18.52
N ASP A 266 11.11 7.51 -19.74
CA ASP A 266 10.98 6.10 -20.04
C ASP A 266 12.01 5.30 -19.22
N VAL A 267 11.64 4.09 -18.84
CA VAL A 267 12.48 3.17 -18.07
C VAL A 267 13.72 2.73 -18.87
N SER A 268 13.65 2.86 -20.20
CA SER A 268 14.73 2.71 -21.18
C SER A 268 15.66 3.95 -21.25
N GLU A 269 15.19 5.12 -20.83
CA GLU A 269 15.87 6.43 -20.94
C GLU A 269 16.58 6.87 -19.65
N THR A 270 16.82 5.95 -18.70
CA THR A 270 17.46 6.27 -17.42
C THR A 270 18.75 5.43 -17.23
N PRO A 271 19.88 5.80 -17.88
CA PRO A 271 21.08 4.96 -17.93
C PRO A 271 21.87 4.87 -16.61
N HIS A 272 21.45 5.59 -15.56
CA HIS A 272 22.21 5.75 -14.31
C HIS A 272 21.37 5.49 -13.04
N LEU A 273 20.30 4.68 -13.12
CA LEU A 273 19.44 4.38 -11.95
C LEU A 273 20.17 3.65 -10.81
N GLU A 274 21.34 3.08 -11.07
CA GLU A 274 22.19 2.44 -10.06
C GLU A 274 23.09 3.44 -9.31
N GLU A 275 23.30 4.62 -9.88
CA GLU A 275 24.08 5.71 -9.29
C GLU A 275 23.26 6.50 -8.24
N GLY A 276 23.96 7.34 -7.47
CA GLY A 276 23.36 8.15 -6.41
C GLY A 276 23.17 7.39 -5.08
N PRO A 277 22.29 7.88 -4.18
CA PRO A 277 22.21 7.41 -2.80
C PRO A 277 21.80 5.93 -2.70
N LEU A 278 22.30 5.25 -1.67
CA LEU A 278 22.00 3.84 -1.43
C LEU A 278 20.51 3.66 -1.05
N CYS A 279 19.82 2.86 -1.86
CA CYS A 279 18.38 2.58 -1.81
C CYS A 279 18.04 1.46 -2.82
N THR A 280 16.82 0.93 -2.74
CA THR A 280 16.24 0.04 -3.76
C THR A 280 15.09 0.75 -4.44
N ARG A 281 15.11 0.81 -5.77
CA ARG A 281 14.06 1.41 -6.60
C ARG A 281 13.26 0.31 -7.31
N PHE A 282 12.00 0.16 -6.96
CA PHE A 282 11.03 -0.65 -7.68
C PHE A 282 10.37 0.23 -8.73
N LEU A 283 10.64 -0.06 -10.01
CA LEU A 283 10.13 0.75 -11.10
C LEU A 283 8.64 0.46 -11.32
N ARG A 284 7.87 1.51 -11.59
CA ARG A 284 6.45 1.40 -11.96
C ARG A 284 6.27 0.49 -13.18
N ARG A 285 5.14 -0.20 -13.28
CA ARG A 285 4.78 -0.93 -14.50
C ARG A 285 4.50 0.07 -15.63
N GLU A 286 4.99 -0.20 -16.84
CA GLU A 286 4.73 0.65 -18.03
C GLU A 286 3.23 0.73 -18.34
N THR A 287 2.52 -0.39 -18.16
CA THR A 287 1.07 -0.50 -18.26
C THR A 287 0.45 -0.59 -16.86
N ALA A 288 0.41 0.55 -16.17
CA ALA A 288 -0.26 0.65 -14.88
C ALA A 288 -1.74 0.23 -14.97
N LEU A 289 -2.25 -0.42 -13.91
CA LEU A 289 -3.66 -0.74 -13.83
C LEU A 289 -4.47 0.55 -13.68
N LYS A 290 -5.52 0.70 -14.49
CA LYS A 290 -6.52 1.76 -14.28
C LYS A 290 -7.12 1.61 -12.87
N ASP A 291 -7.48 2.72 -12.23
CA ASP A 291 -7.98 2.77 -10.84
C ASP A 291 -8.99 1.68 -10.50
N ARG A 292 -10.02 1.50 -11.35
CA ARG A 292 -11.05 0.47 -11.12
C ARG A 292 -10.47 -0.94 -11.16
N LYS A 293 -9.56 -1.23 -12.09
CA LYS A 293 -8.90 -2.54 -12.18
C LYS A 293 -7.96 -2.77 -11.01
N TRP A 294 -7.17 -1.76 -10.64
CA TRP A 294 -6.29 -1.81 -9.48
C TRP A 294 -7.09 -2.07 -8.20
N TRP A 295 -8.18 -1.34 -7.99
CA TRP A 295 -9.08 -1.50 -6.85
C TRP A 295 -9.68 -2.92 -6.79
N ILE A 296 -10.10 -3.50 -7.92
CA ILE A 296 -10.61 -4.88 -7.97
C ILE A 296 -9.52 -5.90 -7.64
N ALA A 297 -8.33 -5.77 -8.22
CA ALA A 297 -7.23 -6.70 -8.00
C ALA A 297 -6.71 -6.65 -6.56
N HIS A 298 -6.59 -5.45 -5.99
CA HIS A 298 -5.81 -5.21 -4.80
C HIS A 298 -6.58 -4.61 -3.62
N GLY A 299 -7.54 -3.72 -3.89
CA GLY A 299 -8.38 -3.09 -2.86
C GLY A 299 -9.43 -4.04 -2.26
N LEU A 300 -9.92 -4.99 -3.05
CA LEU A 300 -10.96 -5.94 -2.63
C LEU A 300 -10.40 -7.19 -1.94
N HIS A 301 -11.06 -7.58 -0.84
CA HIS A 301 -10.91 -8.91 -0.25
C HIS A 301 -11.72 -9.92 -1.05
N SER A 302 -11.09 -11.02 -1.46
CA SER A 302 -11.78 -12.11 -2.13
C SER A 302 -12.61 -12.88 -1.11
N ALA A 303 -13.93 -12.87 -1.27
CA ALA A 303 -14.87 -13.58 -0.40
C ALA A 303 -14.94 -15.10 -0.72
N GLY A 304 -14.54 -15.48 -1.94
CA GLY A 304 -14.42 -16.89 -2.34
C GLY A 304 -13.58 -17.09 -3.59
N THR A 305 -13.60 -18.32 -4.11
CA THR A 305 -12.81 -18.75 -5.27
C THR A 305 -13.71 -19.42 -6.30
N ILE A 306 -13.50 -19.09 -7.57
CA ILE A 306 -14.12 -19.75 -8.72
C ILE A 306 -13.01 -20.38 -9.57
N THR A 307 -13.05 -21.70 -9.70
CA THR A 307 -12.14 -22.45 -10.58
C THR A 307 -12.78 -22.59 -11.96
N ILE A 308 -12.03 -22.24 -12.99
CA ILE A 308 -12.46 -22.27 -14.40
C ILE A 308 -11.61 -23.24 -15.23
N ASP A 309 -12.17 -23.70 -16.33
CA ASP A 309 -11.43 -24.50 -17.31
C ASP A 309 -10.48 -23.66 -18.18
N GLU A 310 -9.60 -24.36 -18.91
CA GLU A 310 -8.60 -23.71 -19.76
C GLU A 310 -9.22 -22.98 -20.97
N GLY A 311 -10.36 -23.45 -21.48
CA GLY A 311 -11.08 -22.80 -22.57
C GLY A 311 -11.68 -21.46 -22.14
N ALA A 312 -12.28 -21.44 -20.96
CA ALA A 312 -12.78 -20.24 -20.29
C ALA A 312 -11.65 -19.25 -20.02
N TYR A 313 -10.52 -19.72 -19.50
CA TYR A 313 -9.34 -18.89 -19.30
C TYR A 313 -8.87 -18.22 -20.60
N ARG A 314 -8.70 -18.99 -21.68
CA ARG A 314 -8.34 -18.45 -23.00
C ARG A 314 -9.39 -17.48 -23.54
N ALA A 315 -10.68 -17.67 -23.22
CA ALA A 315 -11.75 -16.78 -23.65
C ALA A 315 -11.70 -15.44 -22.92
N ILE A 316 -11.56 -15.43 -21.59
CA ILE A 316 -11.55 -14.20 -20.78
C ILE A 316 -10.29 -13.34 -21.01
N GLN A 317 -9.20 -13.92 -21.52
CA GLN A 317 -8.01 -13.15 -21.91
C GLN A 317 -8.19 -12.35 -23.20
N ARG A 318 -9.14 -12.73 -24.06
CA ARG A 318 -9.40 -12.02 -25.31
C ARG A 318 -10.02 -10.66 -25.03
N LYS A 319 -9.61 -9.65 -25.79
CA LYS A 319 -10.08 -8.27 -25.61
C LYS A 319 -11.60 -8.15 -25.82
N GLU A 320 -12.15 -8.95 -26.73
CA GLU A 320 -13.58 -8.97 -27.07
C GLU A 320 -14.44 -9.52 -25.93
N SER A 321 -13.88 -10.30 -25.01
CA SER A 321 -14.62 -10.81 -23.85
C SER A 321 -15.03 -9.72 -22.86
N GLY A 322 -14.34 -8.57 -22.91
CA GLY A 322 -14.49 -7.50 -21.93
C GLY A 322 -14.10 -7.90 -20.50
N GLY A 323 -13.38 -9.02 -20.31
CA GLY A 323 -13.04 -9.55 -18.99
C GLY A 323 -14.27 -10.08 -18.25
N ARG A 324 -15.10 -10.86 -18.93
CA ARG A 324 -16.35 -11.43 -18.38
C ARG A 324 -16.35 -12.95 -18.53
N LEU A 325 -16.66 -13.65 -17.45
CA LEU A 325 -16.70 -15.11 -17.39
C LEU A 325 -18.13 -15.61 -17.55
N LEU A 326 -18.33 -16.53 -18.49
CA LEU A 326 -19.61 -17.24 -18.67
C LEU A 326 -19.71 -18.43 -17.72
N PRO A 327 -20.93 -18.82 -17.29
CA PRO A 327 -21.16 -19.98 -16.44
C PRO A 327 -20.60 -21.28 -17.01
N ALA A 328 -20.65 -21.43 -18.35
CA ALA A 328 -20.18 -22.61 -19.07
C ALA A 328 -18.74 -23.01 -18.75
N GLY A 329 -17.90 -22.03 -18.40
CA GLY A 329 -16.48 -22.23 -18.11
C GLY A 329 -16.15 -22.51 -16.64
N VAL A 330 -17.14 -22.55 -15.75
CA VAL A 330 -16.95 -22.74 -14.31
C VAL A 330 -16.92 -24.22 -13.96
N ILE A 331 -15.87 -24.66 -13.27
CA ILE A 331 -15.69 -26.02 -12.79
C ILE A 331 -16.13 -26.13 -11.33
N LYS A 332 -15.72 -25.17 -10.50
CA LYS A 332 -15.86 -25.25 -9.04
C LYS A 332 -16.09 -23.87 -8.43
N VAL A 333 -16.94 -23.82 -7.41
CA VAL A 333 -17.17 -22.63 -6.58
C VAL A 333 -16.81 -22.99 -5.15
N GLN A 334 -16.04 -22.13 -4.47
CA GLN A 334 -15.59 -22.35 -3.09
C GLN A 334 -15.75 -21.09 -2.26
N GLY A 335 -16.24 -21.28 -1.03
CA GLY A 335 -16.47 -20.20 -0.07
C GLY A 335 -17.81 -19.49 -0.28
N PRO A 336 -18.40 -18.94 0.80
CA PRO A 336 -19.63 -18.16 0.71
C PRO A 336 -19.32 -16.76 0.19
N PHE A 337 -20.06 -16.31 -0.82
CA PHE A 337 -20.02 -14.92 -1.28
C PHE A 337 -21.35 -14.51 -1.88
N ALA A 338 -21.66 -13.22 -1.76
CA ALA A 338 -22.83 -12.60 -2.37
C ALA A 338 -22.50 -12.03 -3.77
N SER A 339 -23.53 -11.63 -4.51
CA SER A 339 -23.35 -10.83 -5.72
C SER A 339 -22.57 -9.55 -5.41
N HIS A 340 -21.81 -9.09 -6.40
CA HIS A 340 -20.87 -7.95 -6.37
C HIS A 340 -19.71 -8.04 -5.38
N GLN A 341 -19.55 -9.15 -4.66
CA GLN A 341 -18.33 -9.40 -3.89
C GLN A 341 -17.20 -9.87 -4.81
N ALA A 342 -15.97 -9.52 -4.46
CA ALA A 342 -14.81 -9.98 -5.20
C ALA A 342 -14.58 -11.47 -4.99
N VAL A 343 -14.25 -12.16 -6.07
CA VAL A 343 -13.88 -13.57 -6.08
C VAL A 343 -12.52 -13.76 -6.72
N LYS A 344 -11.75 -14.69 -6.19
CA LYS A 344 -10.50 -15.17 -6.79
C LYS A 344 -10.83 -16.07 -7.97
N LEU A 345 -10.13 -15.91 -9.08
CA LEU A 345 -10.21 -16.79 -10.23
C LEU A 345 -8.99 -17.70 -10.30
N VAL A 346 -9.25 -18.99 -10.45
CA VAL A 346 -8.24 -20.04 -10.57
C VAL A 346 -8.48 -20.79 -11.86
N VAL A 347 -7.45 -21.00 -12.67
CA VAL A 347 -7.55 -21.91 -13.83
C VAL A 347 -7.09 -23.30 -13.42
N ARG A 348 -7.89 -24.33 -13.75
CA ARG A 348 -7.47 -25.73 -13.65
C ARG A 348 -6.96 -26.19 -15.03
N ARG A 349 -5.69 -26.60 -15.12
CA ARG A 349 -5.06 -27.07 -16.36
C ARG A 349 -4.18 -28.30 -16.11
N ARG A 350 -3.85 -29.05 -17.16
CA ARG A 350 -2.94 -30.20 -17.03
C ARG A 350 -1.50 -29.75 -16.78
N LYS A 351 -0.78 -30.45 -15.90
CA LYS A 351 0.66 -30.23 -15.69
C LYS A 351 1.39 -30.49 -17.01
N ARG A 352 2.33 -29.62 -17.38
CA ARG A 352 3.18 -29.86 -18.57
C ARG A 352 4.31 -30.81 -18.17
N ASP A 353 4.43 -31.95 -18.86
CA ASP A 353 5.59 -32.82 -18.73
C ASP A 353 6.83 -32.12 -19.34
N ASN A 354 7.82 -31.83 -18.51
CA ASN A 354 9.13 -31.29 -18.94
C ASN A 354 10.02 -32.39 -19.54
N SER A 355 9.50 -33.20 -20.47
CA SER A 355 10.21 -34.34 -21.09
C SER A 355 10.41 -34.20 -22.61
N SER A 356 10.53 -32.97 -23.12
CA SER A 356 10.94 -32.74 -24.52
C SER A 356 11.78 -31.48 -24.68
N ASN A 357 13.03 -31.51 -24.18
CA ASN A 357 14.12 -30.66 -24.69
C ASN A 357 15.48 -31.31 -24.36
N LYS A 358 15.73 -32.47 -24.98
CA LYS A 358 17.07 -33.02 -25.22
C LYS A 358 17.16 -33.46 -26.68
N ALA A 359 17.32 -32.48 -27.57
CA ALA A 359 17.89 -32.68 -28.88
C ALA A 359 18.90 -31.55 -29.08
N GLY A 360 20.13 -31.79 -28.61
CA GLY A 360 21.27 -30.95 -28.96
C GLY A 360 21.68 -31.25 -30.39
N THR A 361 21.90 -30.21 -31.19
CA THR A 361 22.65 -30.34 -32.44
C THR A 361 23.61 -29.16 -32.52
N THR A 362 24.85 -29.49 -32.17
CA THR A 362 26.07 -28.73 -32.44
C THR A 362 26.22 -28.54 -33.94
N ILE A 363 26.27 -27.30 -34.43
CA ILE A 363 26.88 -27.00 -35.74
C ILE A 363 27.74 -25.74 -35.61
N THR A 364 28.96 -25.91 -36.09
CA THR A 364 30.14 -25.05 -36.10
C THR A 364 30.05 -23.90 -37.11
N ASN A 365 30.72 -22.78 -36.80
CA ASN A 365 31.02 -21.67 -37.72
C ASN A 365 31.73 -22.12 -39.01
N PRO A 366 31.67 -21.27 -40.06
CA PRO A 366 32.95 -20.83 -40.61
C PRO A 366 33.06 -19.32 -40.89
N VAL A 367 34.30 -18.90 -40.67
CA VAL A 367 35.05 -17.69 -41.00
C VAL A 367 34.80 -17.09 -42.39
N SER A 368 34.80 -15.76 -42.47
CA SER A 368 35.50 -14.91 -43.46
C SER A 368 35.09 -13.44 -43.27
N ARG A 369 35.84 -12.39 -43.58
CA ARG A 369 37.27 -12.06 -43.72
C ARG A 369 37.25 -10.54 -44.04
N ASN A 370 38.36 -9.86 -43.75
CA ASN A 370 38.78 -8.53 -44.24
C ASN A 370 38.19 -7.32 -43.50
N SER A 371 38.94 -6.53 -42.71
CA SER A 371 40.22 -5.80 -42.90
C SER A 371 40.04 -4.41 -43.52
N ILE A 372 40.95 -3.50 -43.13
CA ILE A 372 41.19 -2.10 -43.55
C ILE A 372 40.52 -1.10 -42.59
N ASP A 373 41.18 -0.08 -42.05
CA ASP A 373 42.59 0.25 -41.77
C ASP A 373 42.59 1.52 -40.89
N GLU A 374 43.70 1.78 -40.21
CA GLU A 374 44.36 3.10 -39.95
C GLU A 374 43.53 4.39 -39.70
N SER A 375 43.91 5.36 -38.87
CA SER A 375 45.09 5.60 -38.04
C SER A 375 44.93 6.94 -37.28
N MET A 376 45.73 7.10 -36.22
CA MET A 376 46.47 8.32 -35.82
C MET A 376 45.72 9.56 -35.27
N ASN A 377 45.92 9.85 -33.98
CA ASN A 377 46.80 10.93 -33.40
C ASN A 377 46.05 12.27 -33.27
N SER A 378 46.31 13.19 -32.34
CA SER A 378 47.05 13.30 -31.07
C SER A 378 46.90 14.78 -30.65
N SER A 379 46.52 15.06 -29.39
CA SER A 379 47.09 16.14 -28.54
C SER A 379 47.03 17.63 -29.02
N PRO A 380 47.41 18.65 -28.22
CA PRO A 380 47.14 18.94 -26.80
C PRO A 380 46.83 20.44 -26.47
N THR A 381 46.32 20.70 -25.24
CA THR A 381 46.62 21.83 -24.29
C THR A 381 46.50 23.32 -24.74
N PRO A 382 46.77 24.35 -23.88
CA PRO A 382 45.98 24.77 -22.70
C PRO A 382 45.81 26.32 -22.52
N ALA A 383 45.04 26.69 -21.48
CA ALA A 383 45.20 27.80 -20.50
C ALA A 383 45.48 29.28 -20.90
N SER A 384 44.70 30.19 -20.29
CA SER A 384 45.12 31.43 -19.57
C SER A 384 43.90 31.96 -18.78
N THR A 385 43.83 32.22 -17.46
CA THR A 385 44.56 33.06 -16.48
C THR A 385 44.46 34.58 -16.65
N SER A 386 43.74 35.25 -15.75
CA SER A 386 44.21 36.35 -14.84
C SER A 386 43.00 37.08 -14.19
N LYS A 387 42.84 37.08 -12.86
CA LYS A 387 43.32 38.04 -11.81
C LYS A 387 42.48 39.34 -11.74
N LEU A 388 42.22 40.04 -10.62
CA LEU A 388 42.23 39.87 -9.15
C LEU A 388 41.92 41.28 -8.56
N GLY A 389 41.42 41.37 -7.33
CA GLY A 389 41.48 42.57 -6.46
C GLY A 389 40.11 43.13 -6.04
N GLU A 390 39.59 42.86 -4.82
CA GLU A 390 39.85 43.55 -3.52
C GLU A 390 39.13 44.92 -3.38
N ASN A 391 38.63 45.41 -2.24
CA ASN A 391 38.21 44.90 -0.92
C ASN A 391 37.50 46.09 -0.19
N VAL A 392 36.97 45.85 1.02
CA VAL A 392 36.72 46.81 2.15
C VAL A 392 35.26 47.22 2.53
N TYR A 393 34.95 46.91 3.81
CA TYR A 393 33.82 47.26 4.72
C TYR A 393 34.06 48.58 5.51
N PRO A 394 33.09 49.22 6.23
CA PRO A 394 32.65 48.90 7.63
C PRO A 394 31.12 49.10 7.89
N SER A 395 30.36 48.40 8.74
CA SER A 395 30.28 48.20 10.22
C SER A 395 29.41 49.19 11.04
N THR A 396 28.29 48.67 11.59
CA THR A 396 27.74 48.77 12.98
C THR A 396 27.09 50.02 13.63
N LEU A 397 25.91 49.78 14.26
CA LEU A 397 25.46 50.02 15.67
C LEU A 397 24.29 51.00 16.01
N VAL A 398 23.34 50.47 16.82
CA VAL A 398 22.63 51.05 18.03
C VAL A 398 21.22 51.70 17.92
N SER A 399 20.30 51.22 18.79
CA SER A 399 18.97 51.79 19.20
C SER A 399 19.10 52.78 20.38
N PRO A 400 18.08 53.58 20.81
CA PRO A 400 17.20 53.13 21.93
C PRO A 400 15.79 53.79 22.10
N ALA A 401 15.02 53.26 23.08
CA ALA A 401 14.05 53.90 24.02
C ALA A 401 12.56 54.19 23.59
N LEU A 402 11.50 54.18 24.43
CA LEU A 402 11.10 53.57 25.74
C LEU A 402 9.67 54.08 26.14
N LYS A 403 8.88 53.27 26.91
CA LYS A 403 7.77 53.57 27.88
C LYS A 403 6.28 53.52 27.42
N HIS A 404 5.47 52.59 27.97
CA HIS A 404 4.68 52.72 29.23
C HIS A 404 3.84 51.45 29.59
N LEU A 405 3.80 51.11 30.90
CA LEU A 405 2.72 50.56 31.77
C LEU A 405 2.04 49.19 31.44
N THR A 406 2.26 48.10 32.18
CA THR A 406 1.72 47.60 33.49
C THR A 406 0.72 46.44 33.34
N ASN A 407 1.00 45.35 34.06
CA ASN A 407 0.15 44.23 34.52
C ASN A 407 -1.31 44.13 34.04
N ALA A 408 -1.65 43.02 33.37
CA ALA A 408 -3.00 42.44 33.38
C ALA A 408 -2.93 40.90 33.20
N GLN A 409 -3.64 40.17 34.06
CA GLN A 409 -3.85 38.73 33.99
C GLN A 409 -4.82 38.36 32.84
N PRO A 410 -4.85 37.11 32.35
CA PRO A 410 -5.76 36.73 31.27
C PRO A 410 -7.18 36.43 31.79
N ASP A 411 -8.14 37.30 31.44
CA ASP A 411 -9.57 37.06 31.64
C ASP A 411 -10.10 36.09 30.58
N THR A 412 -10.55 34.92 31.03
CA THR A 412 -11.27 33.94 30.21
C THR A 412 -12.78 34.17 30.38
N PRO A 413 -13.56 34.40 29.31
CA PRO A 413 -15.02 34.53 29.46
C PRO A 413 -15.64 33.17 29.77
N GLN A 414 -16.37 33.08 30.89
CA GLN A 414 -17.26 31.95 31.19
C GLN A 414 -18.56 32.06 30.40
N ILE A 415 -18.84 31.06 29.56
CA ILE A 415 -20.14 30.90 28.90
C ILE A 415 -21.04 30.06 29.81
N GLN A 416 -22.08 30.68 30.33
CA GLN A 416 -23.18 30.03 31.08
C GLN A 416 -24.19 29.42 30.09
N PRO A 417 -24.70 28.20 30.31
CA PRO A 417 -25.72 27.60 29.44
C PRO A 417 -27.10 28.24 29.73
N ILE A 418 -27.65 28.98 28.75
CA ILE A 418 -29.06 29.40 28.77
C ILE A 418 -29.90 28.31 28.11
N LEU A 419 -30.90 27.84 28.84
CA LEU A 419 -31.90 26.87 28.42
C LEU A 419 -33.13 27.54 27.77
N SER A 420 -33.62 26.86 26.72
CA SER A 420 -35.03 26.71 26.30
C SER A 420 -35.59 27.63 25.22
N LEU A 421 -35.99 27.04 24.08
CA LEU A 421 -37.40 26.77 23.74
C LEU A 421 -37.52 25.99 22.41
N SER A 422 -37.78 24.68 22.49
CA SER A 422 -38.76 23.97 21.64
C SER A 422 -38.85 22.51 22.08
N SER A 423 -39.82 22.20 22.93
CA SER A 423 -40.25 20.83 23.22
C SER A 423 -41.64 20.61 22.60
N SER A 424 -41.76 19.55 21.81
CA SER A 424 -43.02 18.87 21.51
C SER A 424 -42.70 17.41 21.23
N VAL A 425 -42.49 16.68 22.33
CA VAL A 425 -42.64 15.22 22.40
C VAL A 425 -44.09 14.98 22.80
N ALA A 426 -44.88 14.40 21.89
CA ALA A 426 -46.20 13.90 22.22
C ALA A 426 -46.07 12.49 22.82
N SER A 427 -46.27 12.43 24.12
CA SER A 427 -47.05 11.45 24.90
C SER A 427 -47.05 9.98 24.52
N LEU A 428 -46.53 9.16 25.43
CA LEU A 428 -46.87 7.73 25.61
C LEU A 428 -47.63 7.55 26.94
N ASP A 429 -48.64 6.68 26.91
CA ASP A 429 -49.18 5.90 28.04
C ASP A 429 -50.15 4.82 27.48
N PRO A 430 -50.46 3.69 28.16
CA PRO A 430 -49.55 2.60 28.53
C PRO A 430 -50.05 1.18 28.11
N LEU A 431 -49.09 0.26 27.98
CA LEU A 431 -49.15 -1.22 28.03
C LEU A 431 -50.51 -1.97 28.02
N SER A 432 -50.69 -2.84 27.02
CA SER A 432 -51.38 -4.13 27.18
C SER A 432 -50.59 -5.29 26.53
N LYS A 433 -49.95 -6.06 27.41
CA LYS A 433 -49.52 -7.48 27.34
C LYS A 433 -49.60 -8.21 25.98
N SER A 434 -48.43 -8.54 25.42
CA SER A 434 -48.15 -9.89 24.89
C SER A 434 -46.64 -10.17 24.91
N SER A 435 -46.28 -11.15 25.74
CA SER A 435 -45.07 -11.99 25.80
C SER A 435 -43.90 -11.72 24.84
N PRO A 436 -42.66 -11.49 25.34
CA PRO A 436 -41.47 -11.61 24.50
C PRO A 436 -41.06 -13.07 24.36
N SER A 437 -41.24 -13.65 23.17
CA SER A 437 -40.43 -14.79 22.74
C SER A 437 -39.01 -14.29 22.42
N SER A 438 -38.06 -14.85 23.16
CA SER A 438 -36.59 -14.75 23.13
C SER A 438 -35.89 -14.12 21.90
N PRO A 439 -34.80 -13.34 22.11
CA PRO A 439 -33.96 -12.83 21.04
C PRO A 439 -33.14 -13.97 20.40
N ALA A 440 -33.06 -14.00 19.08
CA ALA A 440 -32.35 -15.02 18.31
C ALA A 440 -30.81 -14.92 18.47
N PRO A 441 -30.14 -15.98 18.99
CA PRO A 441 -28.72 -16.20 18.82
C PRO A 441 -28.56 -17.48 17.97
N ALA A 442 -28.67 -17.37 16.65
CA ALA A 442 -28.68 -18.58 15.81
C ALA A 442 -27.90 -18.51 14.50
N ILE A 443 -27.18 -17.41 14.20
CA ILE A 443 -26.36 -17.37 12.97
C ILE A 443 -24.89 -17.76 13.25
N ASN A 444 -24.35 -17.42 14.43
CA ASN A 444 -22.96 -17.79 14.76
C ASN A 444 -22.81 -19.19 15.40
N ALA A 445 -23.85 -19.69 16.07
CA ALA A 445 -23.80 -21.02 16.70
C ALA A 445 -23.96 -22.18 15.69
N ILE A 446 -24.54 -21.93 14.50
CA ILE A 446 -24.70 -22.94 13.45
C ILE A 446 -23.36 -23.17 12.71
N ALA A 447 -22.55 -22.13 12.54
CA ALA A 447 -21.21 -22.24 11.94
C ALA A 447 -20.24 -23.06 12.83
N GLU A 448 -20.34 -22.95 14.16
CA GLU A 448 -19.53 -23.74 15.09
C GLU A 448 -20.01 -25.19 15.23
N LYS A 449 -21.32 -25.46 15.10
CA LYS A 449 -21.85 -26.83 15.10
C LYS A 449 -21.59 -27.59 13.80
N LEU A 450 -21.55 -26.91 12.66
CA LEU A 450 -21.20 -27.55 11.38
C LEU A 450 -19.71 -27.91 11.29
N ASN A 451 -18.82 -27.13 11.91
CA ASN A 451 -17.38 -27.44 11.94
C ASN A 451 -16.97 -28.51 12.97
N SER A 452 -17.79 -28.75 14.01
CA SER A 452 -17.48 -29.76 15.04
C SER A 452 -18.07 -31.14 14.76
N VAL A 453 -19.13 -31.24 13.94
CA VAL A 453 -19.70 -32.53 13.50
C VAL A 453 -18.84 -33.20 12.43
N ASP A 454 -18.04 -32.44 11.66
CA ASP A 454 -17.22 -32.98 10.56
C ASP A 454 -15.90 -33.64 11.03
N LEU A 455 -15.59 -33.58 12.32
CA LEU A 455 -14.35 -34.13 12.92
C LEU A 455 -14.57 -35.45 13.70
N GLN A 456 -15.80 -35.91 13.91
CA GLN A 456 -16.08 -37.18 14.63
C GLN A 456 -16.70 -38.29 13.76
N THR A 457 -17.09 -38.01 12.51
CA THR A 457 -17.64 -39.04 11.60
C THR A 457 -16.63 -39.57 10.58
N ARG A 458 -15.32 -39.40 10.81
CA ARG A 458 -14.24 -39.90 9.93
C ARG A 458 -13.49 -41.14 10.46
N GLN A 459 -14.08 -41.91 11.38
CA GLN A 459 -13.53 -43.20 11.81
C GLN A 459 -14.62 -44.28 11.87
N SER A 460 -15.16 -44.66 10.71
CA SER A 460 -15.60 -46.03 10.38
C SER A 460 -16.43 -46.01 9.09
N HIS A 461 -16.09 -46.92 8.18
CA HIS A 461 -16.73 -47.16 6.88
C HIS A 461 -16.41 -46.18 5.74
N ARG A 462 -15.35 -46.50 4.99
CA ARG A 462 -15.45 -46.86 3.55
C ARG A 462 -14.20 -47.63 3.11
N ASN A 463 -14.36 -48.94 2.99
CA ASN A 463 -13.54 -49.77 2.12
C ASN A 463 -14.08 -49.60 0.69
N GLY A 464 -13.19 -49.39 -0.28
CA GLY A 464 -13.43 -49.64 -1.70
C GLY A 464 -13.92 -48.45 -2.52
N ALA A 465 -13.08 -48.08 -3.50
CA ALA A 465 -13.32 -47.22 -4.67
C ALA A 465 -13.42 -45.71 -4.40
N GLU A 466 -12.28 -45.01 -4.54
CA GLU A 466 -12.08 -43.69 -5.18
C GLU A 466 -10.65 -43.21 -4.91
N GLU A 467 -9.65 -43.99 -5.34
CA GLU A 467 -8.25 -43.54 -5.48
C GLU A 467 -7.89 -43.70 -6.96
N ASP A 468 -8.28 -42.74 -7.80
CA ASP A 468 -7.78 -42.56 -9.17
C ASP A 468 -8.28 -41.19 -9.68
N ASP A 469 -7.37 -40.20 -9.83
CA ASP A 469 -7.47 -38.96 -10.67
C ASP A 469 -6.79 -37.68 -10.09
N MET A 470 -5.85 -37.77 -9.16
CA MET A 470 -5.13 -36.59 -8.61
C MET A 470 -3.73 -36.30 -9.22
N ASP A 471 -3.28 -37.02 -10.25
CA ASP A 471 -1.89 -36.92 -10.72
C ASP A 471 -1.62 -36.01 -11.96
N GLY A 472 -2.66 -35.47 -12.61
CA GLY A 472 -2.48 -34.78 -13.90
C GLY A 472 -2.72 -33.27 -13.93
N TRP A 473 -3.27 -32.67 -12.87
CA TRP A 473 -3.81 -31.30 -12.92
C TRP A 473 -3.12 -30.35 -11.94
N GLU A 474 -3.02 -29.08 -12.33
CA GLU A 474 -2.62 -27.97 -11.47
C GLU A 474 -3.68 -26.87 -11.48
N GLU A 475 -3.79 -26.17 -10.36
CA GLU A 475 -4.66 -25.02 -10.17
C GLU A 475 -3.78 -23.78 -9.97
N VAL A 476 -3.98 -22.76 -10.82
CA VAL A 476 -3.17 -21.54 -10.82
C VAL A 476 -4.08 -20.33 -10.66
N GLU A 477 -3.81 -19.47 -9.68
CA GLU A 477 -4.51 -18.19 -9.53
C GLU A 477 -4.17 -17.28 -10.71
N ILE A 478 -5.20 -16.74 -11.36
CA ILE A 478 -5.05 -15.92 -12.57
C ILE A 478 -5.50 -14.47 -12.37
N GLY A 479 -6.31 -14.19 -11.34
CA GLY A 479 -6.91 -12.86 -11.18
C GLY A 479 -8.03 -12.80 -10.16
N LYS A 480 -8.70 -11.65 -10.14
CA LYS A 480 -9.93 -11.43 -9.40
C LYS A 480 -10.99 -10.79 -10.29
N GLY A 481 -12.26 -10.97 -9.95
CA GLY A 481 -13.37 -10.28 -10.57
C GLY A 481 -14.52 -10.11 -9.59
N LEU A 482 -15.61 -9.49 -10.04
CA LEU A 482 -16.82 -9.31 -9.22
C LEU A 482 -17.85 -10.36 -9.62
N ALA A 483 -18.32 -11.14 -8.64
CA ALA A 483 -19.39 -12.09 -8.87
C ALA A 483 -20.69 -11.36 -9.25
N GLN A 484 -21.45 -11.88 -10.22
CA GLN A 484 -22.77 -11.34 -10.56
C GLN A 484 -23.91 -12.05 -9.84
N TYR A 485 -23.65 -13.28 -9.39
CA TYR A 485 -24.57 -14.09 -8.61
C TYR A 485 -23.89 -14.54 -7.33
N ASN A 486 -24.65 -14.96 -6.32
CA ASN A 486 -24.05 -15.50 -5.10
C ASN A 486 -23.45 -16.89 -5.32
N SER A 487 -22.65 -17.37 -4.36
CA SER A 487 -21.92 -18.64 -4.49
C SER A 487 -22.81 -19.85 -4.74
N VAL A 488 -24.02 -19.87 -4.15
CA VAL A 488 -24.98 -20.97 -4.32
C VAL A 488 -25.60 -20.94 -5.71
N GLU A 489 -25.92 -19.75 -6.21
CA GLU A 489 -26.46 -19.56 -7.55
C GLU A 489 -25.45 -19.93 -8.62
N ILE A 490 -24.20 -19.45 -8.52
CA ILE A 490 -23.13 -19.81 -9.46
C ILE A 490 -22.90 -21.32 -9.46
N ASP A 491 -22.92 -21.97 -8.29
CA ASP A 491 -22.75 -23.42 -8.22
C ASP A 491 -23.88 -24.20 -8.93
N ARG A 492 -25.11 -23.66 -8.91
CA ARG A 492 -26.26 -24.24 -9.63
C ARG A 492 -26.20 -24.05 -11.15
N ILE A 493 -25.62 -22.95 -11.63
CA ILE A 493 -25.52 -22.64 -13.07
C ILE A 493 -24.15 -22.94 -13.68
N LYS A 494 -23.18 -23.47 -12.91
CA LYS A 494 -21.87 -23.82 -13.45
C LYS A 494 -21.99 -24.84 -14.60
N GLY A 495 -21.22 -24.63 -15.66
CA GLY A 495 -21.20 -25.52 -16.84
C GLY A 495 -22.35 -25.33 -17.83
N ILE A 496 -23.37 -24.49 -17.53
CA ILE A 496 -24.49 -24.27 -18.45
C ILE A 496 -24.26 -23.08 -19.40
N LYS A 497 -24.98 -23.03 -20.52
CA LYS A 497 -25.02 -21.86 -21.41
C LYS A 497 -25.85 -20.75 -20.78
N SER A 498 -25.46 -19.48 -20.96
CA SER A 498 -26.13 -18.32 -20.35
C SER A 498 -27.63 -18.23 -20.65
N ALA A 499 -28.06 -18.68 -21.84
CA ALA A 499 -29.48 -18.75 -22.21
C ALA A 499 -30.34 -19.68 -21.32
N HIS A 500 -29.72 -20.50 -20.45
CA HIS A 500 -30.40 -21.39 -19.53
C HIS A 500 -30.36 -20.91 -18.07
N ILE A 501 -29.77 -19.75 -17.78
CA ILE A 501 -29.70 -19.22 -16.41
C ILE A 501 -31.10 -19.03 -15.83
N GLU A 502 -31.98 -18.35 -16.57
CA GLU A 502 -33.35 -18.08 -16.13
C GLU A 502 -34.15 -19.36 -15.87
N ASN A 503 -33.94 -20.41 -16.67
CA ASN A 503 -34.59 -21.71 -16.46
C ASN A 503 -34.17 -22.38 -15.14
N VAL A 504 -32.95 -22.12 -14.65
CA VAL A 504 -32.41 -22.75 -13.43
C VAL A 504 -32.66 -21.89 -12.20
N LEU A 505 -32.48 -20.57 -12.30
CA LEU A 505 -32.60 -19.65 -11.17
C LEU A 505 -33.97 -18.99 -11.04
N GLY A 506 -34.79 -19.01 -12.10
CA GLY A 506 -36.07 -18.29 -12.18
C GLY A 506 -35.91 -16.81 -12.54
N TYR A 507 -34.68 -16.35 -12.75
CA TYR A 507 -34.35 -14.99 -13.17
C TYR A 507 -32.96 -14.95 -13.84
N SER A 508 -32.64 -13.88 -14.55
CA SER A 508 -31.28 -13.62 -15.05
C SER A 508 -30.96 -12.14 -14.96
N GLU A 509 -29.99 -11.77 -14.13
CA GLU A 509 -29.49 -10.40 -14.01
C GLU A 509 -28.34 -10.11 -14.99
N SER A 510 -27.61 -11.15 -15.38
CA SER A 510 -26.46 -11.07 -16.28
C SER A 510 -26.20 -12.38 -17.00
N GLU A 511 -25.72 -12.32 -18.24
CA GLU A 511 -25.25 -13.50 -18.99
C GLU A 511 -23.94 -14.06 -18.44
N HIS A 512 -23.25 -13.32 -17.58
CA HIS A 512 -21.93 -13.65 -17.03
C HIS A 512 -22.02 -13.90 -15.54
N VAL A 513 -21.20 -14.81 -15.03
CA VAL A 513 -21.12 -15.12 -13.58
C VAL A 513 -20.08 -14.29 -12.85
N VAL A 514 -19.06 -13.81 -13.58
CA VAL A 514 -18.05 -12.87 -13.07
C VAL A 514 -17.80 -11.81 -14.12
N ASP A 515 -17.72 -10.56 -13.70
CA ASP A 515 -17.33 -9.44 -14.55
C ASP A 515 -16.07 -8.75 -14.04
N SER A 516 -15.64 -7.73 -14.79
CA SER A 516 -14.57 -6.81 -14.38
C SER A 516 -13.28 -7.53 -14.01
N ILE A 517 -12.98 -8.62 -14.71
CA ILE A 517 -11.83 -9.47 -14.39
C ILE A 517 -10.54 -8.68 -14.58
N THR A 518 -9.73 -8.67 -13.52
CA THR A 518 -8.38 -8.14 -13.52
C THR A 518 -7.40 -9.28 -13.27
N PHE A 519 -6.53 -9.52 -14.24
CA PHE A 519 -5.44 -10.49 -14.15
C PHE A 519 -4.29 -9.92 -13.30
N LEU A 520 -3.59 -10.79 -12.59
CA LEU A 520 -2.44 -10.43 -11.73
C LEU A 520 -1.16 -10.11 -12.53
#